data_AF-A0A0A6VNZ8-F1
#
_entry.id   AF-A0A0A6VNZ8-F1
#
_cell.length_a   1.000
_cell.length_b   1.000
_cell.length_c   1.000
_cell.angle_alpha   90.00
_cell.angle_beta   90.00
_cell.angle_gamma   90.00
#
_symmetry.space_group_name_H-M   'P 1'
#
loop_
_entity.id
_entity.type
_entity.pdbx_description
1 polymer ?
#
loop_
_entity_poly.entity_id
_entity_poly.type
_entity_poly.pdbx_seq_one_letter_code
_entity_poly.pdbx_strand_id
1 'polypeptide(L)'
;FKNPDVSAAMAEEKIDNIVSTGAELCTGGDASCLMHLGGAMARRGTGAGTVHFAEILASTRENPLEVSGPVELSIPGSGARRTASSSAPRTTGGAR
;
A
#
# COMPACT_ATOMS: atom_id res chain seq x y z
N PHE A 1 -25.75 5.48 -15.98
CA PHE A 1 -24.89 5.63 -17.17
C PHE A 1 -23.44 5.51 -16.72
N LYS A 2 -22.59 4.71 -17.39
CA LYS A 2 -21.15 4.57 -17.10
C LYS A 2 -20.38 5.20 -18.27
N ASN A 3 -19.36 6.00 -17.99
CA ASN A 3 -18.56 6.67 -19.01
C ASN A 3 -17.09 6.22 -18.90
N PRO A 4 -16.75 5.04 -19.45
CA PRO A 4 -15.42 4.46 -19.29
C PRO A 4 -14.33 5.34 -19.90
N ASP A 5 -14.57 5.95 -21.06
CA ASP A 5 -13.60 6.77 -21.78
C ASP A 5 -13.16 7.99 -20.97
N VAL A 6 -14.11 8.64 -20.28
CA VAL A 6 -13.80 9.76 -19.38
C VAL A 6 -12.94 9.30 -18.20
N SER A 7 -13.26 8.16 -17.60
CA SER A 7 -12.46 7.63 -16.49
C SER A 7 -11.04 7.21 -16.92
N ALA A 8 -10.89 6.70 -18.15
CA ALA A 8 -9.59 6.36 -18.72
C ALA A 8 -8.76 7.62 -19.02
N ALA A 9 -9.35 8.65 -19.63
CA ALA A 9 -8.67 9.92 -19.87
C ALA A 9 -8.21 10.60 -18.58
N MET A 10 -9.04 10.59 -17.53
CA MET A 10 -8.65 11.10 -16.21
C MET A 10 -7.51 10.29 -15.57
N ALA A 11 -7.51 8.97 -15.73
CA ALA A 11 -6.41 8.15 -15.23
C ALA A 11 -5.11 8.50 -15.95
N GLU A 12 -5.19 8.76 -17.26
CA GLU A 12 -4.02 9.06 -18.08
C GLU A 12 -3.34 10.37 -17.67
N GLU A 13 -4.13 11.43 -17.53
CA GLU A 13 -3.65 12.73 -17.06
C GLU A 13 -3.01 12.63 -15.66
N LYS A 14 -3.61 11.85 -14.75
CA LYS A 14 -3.04 11.62 -13.42
C LYS A 14 -1.70 10.91 -13.48
N ILE A 15 -1.57 9.91 -14.36
CA ILE A 15 -0.34 9.15 -14.52
C ILE A 15 0.77 10.03 -15.10
N ASP A 16 0.47 10.85 -16.11
CA ASP A 16 1.44 11.80 -16.66
C ASP A 16 1.96 12.75 -15.58
N ASN A 17 1.06 13.28 -14.74
CA ASN A 17 1.43 14.11 -13.61
C ASN A 17 2.29 13.35 -12.59
N ILE A 18 1.92 12.13 -12.19
CA ILE A 18 2.70 11.30 -11.25
C ILE A 18 4.11 11.05 -11.80
N VAL A 19 4.23 10.61 -13.05
CA VAL A 19 5.52 10.33 -13.70
C VAL A 19 6.38 11.60 -13.78
N SER A 20 5.77 12.75 -14.07
CA SER A 20 6.50 14.03 -14.13
C SER A 20 7.17 14.44 -12.82
N THR A 21 6.66 13.94 -11.68
CA THR A 21 7.28 14.20 -10.36
C THR A 21 8.51 13.34 -10.09
N GLY A 22 8.73 12.27 -10.88
CA GLY A 22 9.75 11.26 -10.61
C GLY A 22 9.40 10.34 -9.42
N ALA A 23 8.16 10.37 -8.94
CA ALA A 23 7.73 9.51 -7.85
C ALA A 23 7.67 8.03 -8.28
N GLU A 24 8.30 7.16 -7.49
CA GLU A 24 8.22 5.71 -7.66
C GLU A 24 6.88 5.14 -7.15
N LEU A 25 6.21 5.84 -6.23
CA LEU A 25 4.96 5.41 -5.61
C LEU A 25 3.94 6.55 -5.50
N CYS A 26 2.69 6.25 -5.83
CA CYS A 26 1.54 7.10 -5.56
C CYS A 26 0.67 6.50 -4.44
N THR A 27 0.28 7.30 -3.44
CA THR A 27 -0.55 6.85 -2.32
C THR A 27 -1.97 7.42 -2.38
N GLY A 28 -2.94 6.68 -1.83
CA GLY A 28 -4.33 7.10 -1.75
C GLY A 28 -5.14 6.30 -0.74
N GLY A 29 -6.41 6.68 -0.58
CA GLY A 29 -7.31 6.13 0.43
C GLY A 29 -8.45 5.27 -0.10
N ASP A 30 -8.59 5.16 -1.42
CA ASP A 30 -9.61 4.33 -2.05
C ASP A 30 -8.94 3.23 -2.85
N ALA A 31 -9.14 1.98 -2.43
CA ALA A 31 -8.53 0.81 -3.06
C ALA A 31 -8.92 0.69 -4.54
N SER A 32 -10.15 1.05 -4.91
CA SER A 32 -10.62 0.96 -6.30
C SER A 32 -9.94 2.00 -7.21
N CYS A 33 -9.68 3.19 -6.68
CA CYS A 33 -8.93 4.24 -7.35
C CYS A 33 -7.47 3.82 -7.56
N LEU A 34 -6.83 3.25 -6.53
CA LEU A 34 -5.46 2.75 -6.63
C LEU A 34 -5.35 1.56 -7.59
N MET A 35 -6.31 0.64 -7.59
CA MET A 35 -6.38 -0.44 -8.60
C MET A 35 -6.51 0.11 -10.03
N HIS A 36 -7.34 1.14 -10.24
CA HIS A 36 -7.51 1.75 -11.56
C HIS A 36 -6.21 2.38 -12.04
N LEU A 37 -5.60 3.24 -11.21
CA LEU A 37 -4.34 3.91 -11.54
C LEU A 37 -3.20 2.91 -11.69
N GLY A 38 -3.04 1.99 -10.75
CA GLY A 38 -2.02 0.95 -10.76
C GLY A 38 -2.11 0.03 -11.97
N GLY A 39 -3.33 -0.41 -12.33
CA GLY A 39 -3.54 -1.21 -13.54
C GLY A 39 -3.22 -0.44 -14.82
N ALA A 40 -3.54 0.85 -14.88
CA ALA A 40 -3.19 1.71 -16.02
C ALA A 40 -1.68 1.98 -16.10
N MET A 41 -1.01 2.25 -14.98
CA MET A 41 0.45 2.41 -14.88
C MET A 41 1.19 1.14 -15.31
N ALA A 42 0.70 -0.03 -14.92
CA ALA A 42 1.27 -1.32 -15.31
C ALA A 42 1.16 -1.55 -16.83
N ARG A 43 0.01 -1.23 -17.45
CA ARG A 43 -0.17 -1.32 -18.91
C ARG A 43 0.73 -0.35 -19.67
N ARG A 44 0.97 0.85 -19.13
CA ARG A 44 1.89 1.85 -19.71
C ARG A 44 3.37 1.54 -19.48
N GLY A 45 3.70 0.66 -18.52
CA GLY A 45 5.08 0.34 -18.17
C GLY A 45 5.84 1.51 -17.53
N THR A 46 5.16 2.35 -16.74
CA THR A 46 5.75 3.57 -16.15
C THR A 46 6.84 3.32 -15.10
N GLY A 47 6.89 2.11 -14.51
CA GLY A 47 7.74 1.80 -13.37
C GLY A 47 7.22 2.29 -12.02
N ALA A 48 6.28 3.25 -12.01
CA ALA A 48 5.63 3.72 -10.80
C ALA A 48 4.56 2.73 -10.30
N GLY A 49 4.44 2.62 -8.98
CA GLY A 49 3.46 1.78 -8.28
C GLY A 49 2.44 2.60 -7.48
N THR A 50 1.49 1.90 -6.85
CA THR A 50 0.54 2.51 -5.91
C THR A 50 0.52 1.78 -4.58
N VAL A 51 0.31 2.52 -3.49
CA VAL A 51 0.20 2.00 -2.12
C VAL A 51 -0.99 2.62 -1.40
N HIS A 52 -1.72 1.86 -0.59
CA HIS A 52 -2.78 2.43 0.24
C HIS A 52 -2.18 3.09 1.48
N PHE A 53 -2.65 4.29 1.87
CA PHE A 53 -2.05 5.00 3.01
C PHE A 53 -2.12 4.19 4.32
N ALA A 54 -3.12 3.32 4.47
CA ALA A 54 -3.24 2.46 5.65
C ALA A 54 -2.04 1.51 5.80
N GLU A 55 -1.42 1.06 4.71
CA GLU A 55 -0.21 0.22 4.76
C GLU A 55 0.98 1.03 5.28
N ILE A 56 1.10 2.28 4.85
CA ILE A 56 2.12 3.22 5.36
C ILE A 56 1.91 3.45 6.86
N LEU A 57 0.67 3.64 7.30
CA LEU A 57 0.34 3.86 8.72
C LEU A 57 0.50 2.58 9.57
N ALA A 58 0.32 1.40 8.97
CA ALA A 58 0.53 0.12 9.64
C ALA A 58 2.01 -0.24 9.77
N SER A 59 2.87 0.35 8.95
CA SER A 59 4.33 0.19 9.01
C SER A 59 4.88 0.69 10.34
N THR A 60 5.64 -0.15 11.03
CA THR A 60 6.41 0.24 12.23
C THR A 60 7.90 -0.01 12.01
N ARG A 61 8.75 0.36 12.97
CA ARG A 61 10.19 0.10 12.87
C ARG A 61 10.50 -1.40 12.92
N GLU A 62 9.71 -2.16 13.66
CA GLU A 62 9.83 -3.61 13.84
C GLU A 62 9.19 -4.39 12.68
N ASN A 63 8.27 -3.77 11.95
CA ASN A 63 7.56 -4.36 10.81
C ASN A 63 7.47 -3.32 9.68
N PRO A 64 8.57 -3.09 8.94
CA PRO A 64 8.59 -2.13 7.85
C PRO A 64 7.70 -2.59 6.69
N LEU A 65 7.08 -1.62 6.02
CA LEU A 65 6.39 -1.85 4.75
C LEU A 65 7.43 -2.11 3.65
N GLU A 66 7.41 -3.31 3.09
CA GLU A 66 8.18 -3.70 1.91
C GLU A 66 7.31 -3.56 0.65
N VAL A 67 7.69 -2.66 -0.25
CA VAL A 67 6.97 -2.46 -1.51
C VAL A 67 7.73 -3.13 -2.64
N SER A 68 7.49 -4.43 -2.82
CA SER A 68 8.07 -5.20 -3.93
C SER A 68 7.00 -5.55 -4.97
N GLY A 69 7.03 -4.89 -6.13
CA GLY A 69 6.22 -5.26 -7.30
C GLY A 69 4.91 -4.47 -7.50
N PRO A 70 4.11 -4.83 -8.53
CA PRO A 70 2.92 -4.08 -8.90
C PRO A 70 1.78 -4.33 -7.92
N VAL A 71 1.30 -3.25 -7.29
CA VAL A 71 0.05 -3.12 -6.52
C VAL A 71 -0.48 -4.44 -5.97
N GLU A 72 0.30 -5.09 -5.10
CA GLU A 72 -0.33 -5.95 -4.12
C GLU A 72 -0.94 -5.01 -3.10
N LEU A 73 -2.28 -5.01 -3.04
CA LEU A 73 -2.91 -4.81 -1.75
C LEU A 73 -2.33 -5.92 -0.87
N SER A 74 -1.29 -5.60 -0.10
CA SER A 74 -0.74 -6.47 0.93
C SER A 74 -1.74 -6.60 2.07
N ILE A 75 -2.99 -7.00 1.78
CA ILE A 75 -3.86 -7.57 2.78
C ILE A 75 -3.08 -8.77 3.28
N PRO A 76 -2.61 -8.79 4.54
CA PRO A 76 -2.01 -10.00 5.07
C PRO A 76 -3.06 -11.08 4.87
N GLY A 77 -2.72 -12.13 4.11
CA GLY A 77 -3.58 -13.31 4.01
C GLY A 77 -4.03 -13.67 5.43
N SER A 78 -5.31 -14.02 5.57
CA SER A 78 -6.10 -14.21 6.80
C SER A 78 -5.43 -14.93 8.01
N GLY A 79 -4.18 -15.40 7.91
CA GLY A 79 -3.37 -15.98 8.97
C GLY A 79 -2.59 -15.00 9.87
N ALA A 80 -2.46 -13.70 9.56
CA ALA A 80 -1.67 -12.76 10.37
C ALA A 80 -2.46 -12.00 11.45
N ARG A 81 -3.55 -12.58 11.98
CA ARG A 81 -4.11 -12.12 13.25
C ARG A 81 -3.16 -12.55 14.37
N ARG A 82 -2.09 -11.77 14.58
CA ARG A 82 -1.16 -12.00 15.69
C ARG A 82 -1.97 -11.99 16.99
N THR A 83 -1.93 -13.12 17.69
CA THR A 83 -2.38 -13.19 19.07
C THR A 83 -1.65 -12.11 19.84
N ALA A 84 -2.38 -11.31 20.61
CA ALA A 84 -1.79 -10.39 21.55
C ALA A 84 -0.97 -11.23 22.54
N SER A 85 0.35 -11.30 22.35
CA SER A 85 1.26 -11.75 23.39
C SER A 85 1.36 -10.60 24.38
N SER A 86 0.61 -10.72 25.47
CA SER A 86 0.81 -9.94 26.67
C SER A 86 2.20 -10.23 27.22
N SER A 87 3.16 -9.34 26.97
CA SER A 87 4.39 -9.32 27.75
C SER A 87 4.08 -8.76 29.13
N ALA A 88 3.57 -9.61 30.02
CA ALA A 88 3.53 -9.31 31.44
C ALA A 88 4.97 -9.06 31.94
N PRO A 89 5.21 -8.06 32.81
CA PRO A 89 6.53 -7.87 33.41
C PRO A 89 6.80 -9.04 34.37
N ARG A 90 7.83 -9.85 34.08
CA ARG A 90 8.28 -10.88 35.01
C ARG A 90 8.93 -10.20 36.22
N THR A 91 8.18 -10.09 37.31
CA THR A 91 8.75 -9.90 38.64
C THR A 91 9.21 -11.26 39.17
N THR A 92 10.41 -11.31 39.73
CA THR A 92 10.95 -12.26 40.73
C THR A 92 12.44 -11.88 40.85
N GLY A 93 13.01 -11.45 41.97
CA GLY A 93 12.64 -11.68 43.36
C GLY A 93 13.45 -12.86 43.93
N GLY A 94 14.71 -12.60 44.32
CA GLY A 94 15.36 -13.18 45.51
C GLY A 94 15.99 -14.58 45.47
N ALA A 95 17.09 -14.68 46.24
CA ALA A 95 17.74 -15.86 46.84
C ALA A 95 18.74 -16.66 45.98
N ARG A 96 20.04 -16.33 46.07
CA ARG A 96 20.98 -16.83 47.08
C ARG A 96 22.32 -16.08 46.98
#